data_AF-A0AAV0BS71-F1
#
_entry.id   AF-A0AAV0BS71-F1
#
_cell.length_a   1.000
_cell.length_b   1.000
_cell.length_c   1.000
_cell.angle_alpha   90.00
_cell.angle_beta   90.00
_cell.angle_gamma   90.00
#
_symmetry.space_group_name_H-M   'P 1'
#
loop_
_entity.id
_entity.type
_entity.pdbx_description
1 polymer ?
#
loop_
_entity_poly.entity_id
_entity_poly.type
_entity_poly.pdbx_seq_one_letter_code
_entity_poly.pdbx_strand_id
1 'polypeptide(L)' 'LALKDETNHTVDDPQNIANSICSASQRATKSVGIATPTYYDNLVATRAKK' A
#
# COMPACT_ATOMS: atom_id res chain seq x y z
N LEU A 1 6.06 -7.07 -9.60
CA LEU A 1 5.46 -8.36 -10.02
C LEU A 1 4.58 -8.84 -8.89
N ALA A 2 3.30 -9.14 -9.14
CA ALA A 2 2.44 -9.77 -8.13
C ALA A 2 2.91 -11.22 -7.91
N LEU A 3 3.05 -11.64 -6.65
CA LEU A 3 3.51 -13.00 -6.31
C LEU A 3 2.40 -14.05 -6.46
N LYS A 4 1.14 -13.61 -6.36
CA LYS A 4 -0.06 -14.41 -6.55
C LYS A 4 -1.19 -13.50 -6.96
N ASP A 5 -1.95 -13.89 -7.97
CA ASP A 5 -3.17 -13.21 -8.39
C ASP A 5 -4.23 -14.26 -8.74
N GLU A 6 -5.34 -14.28 -8.00
CA GLU A 6 -6.53 -15.10 -8.27
C GLU A 6 -7.69 -14.23 -8.75
N THR A 7 -7.45 -12.94 -8.95
CA THR A 7 -8.43 -12.00 -9.50
C THR A 7 -8.32 -11.99 -11.03
N ASN A 8 -9.46 -11.89 -11.71
CA ASN A 8 -9.49 -11.73 -13.18
C ASN A 8 -9.17 -10.28 -13.60
N HIS A 9 -8.32 -9.59 -12.83
CA HIS A 9 -7.96 -8.20 -13.10
C HIS A 9 -7.01 -8.14 -14.29
N THR A 10 -7.18 -7.10 -15.12
CA THR A 10 -6.21 -6.80 -16.16
C THR A 10 -5.01 -6.12 -15.51
N VAL A 11 -3.81 -6.24 -16.09
CA VAL A 11 -2.55 -5.75 -15.51
C VAL A 11 -2.58 -4.26 -15.10
N ASP A 12 -3.42 -3.44 -15.76
CA ASP A 12 -3.59 -2.02 -15.44
C ASP A 12 -4.35 -1.78 -14.13
N ASP A 13 -5.27 -2.66 -13.75
CA ASP A 13 -6.09 -2.53 -12.55
C ASP A 13 -5.25 -2.52 -11.25
N PRO A 14 -4.34 -3.49 -10.99
CA PRO A 14 -3.53 -3.48 -9.77
C PRO A 14 -2.55 -2.30 -9.72
N GLN A 15 -2.11 -1.77 -10.86
CA GLN A 15 -1.22 -0.62 -10.91
C GLN A 15 -1.93 0.68 -10.53
N ASN A 16 -3.17 0.85 -11.03
CA ASN A 16 -4.03 1.97 -10.65
C ASN A 16 -4.44 1.90 -9.16
N ILE A 17 -4.77 0.71 -8.68
CA ILE A 17 -5.11 0.46 -7.27
C ILE A 17 -3.90 0.78 -6.38
N ALA A 18 -2.70 0.28 -6.72
CA ALA A 18 -1.49 0.54 -5.95
C ALA A 18 -1.19 2.04 -5.83
N ASN A 19 -1.32 2.79 -6.94
CA ASN A 19 -1.09 4.24 -6.93
C ASN A 19 -2.11 5.00 -6.07
N SER A 20 -3.39 4.60 -6.14
CA SER A 20 -4.45 5.16 -5.29
C SER A 20 -4.17 4.90 -3.80
N ILE A 21 -3.78 3.68 -3.46
CA ILE A 21 -3.47 3.28 -2.08
C ILE A 21 -2.24 4.01 -1.54
N CYS A 22 -1.23 4.30 -2.35
CA CYS A 22 -0.08 5.11 -1.92
C CYS A 22 -0.46 6.56 -1.56
N SER A 23 -1.57 7.07 -2.09
CA SER A 23 -2.05 8.43 -1.80
C SER A 23 -3.03 8.49 -0.61
N ALA A 24 -3.45 7.34 -0.06
CA ALA A 24 -4.47 7.24 0.97
C ALA A 24 -3.96 7.48 2.42
N SER A 25 -2.69 7.79 2.61
CA SER A 25 -2.11 7.99 3.95
C SER A 25 -2.65 9.27 4.61
N GLN A 26 -3.44 9.11 5.66
CA GLN A 26 -4.01 10.24 6.43
C GLN A 26 -2.94 11.09 7.15
N ARG A 27 -1.72 10.58 7.31
CA ARG A 27 -0.60 11.27 7.98
C ARG A 27 0.19 12.20 7.07
N ALA A 28 -0.01 12.15 5.76
CA ALA A 28 0.75 12.92 4.78
C ALA A 28 -0.14 13.32 3.61
N THR A 29 -0.09 14.60 3.20
CA THR A 29 -0.78 15.11 2.00
C THR A 29 -0.07 14.76 0.70
N LYS A 30 0.96 13.90 0.76
CA LYS A 30 1.75 13.43 -0.38
C LYS A 30 1.69 11.92 -0.47
N SER A 31 1.74 11.40 -1.69
CA SER A 31 1.84 9.96 -1.95
C SER A 31 3.06 9.40 -1.21
N VAL A 32 2.83 8.36 -0.41
CA VAL A 32 3.88 7.64 0.29
C VAL A 32 4.51 6.64 -0.67
N GLY A 33 5.83 6.47 -0.63
CA GLY A 33 6.57 5.59 -1.57
C GLY A 33 6.28 4.09 -1.45
N ILE A 34 5.34 3.72 -0.58
CA ILE A 34 4.84 2.36 -0.35
C ILE A 34 3.33 2.43 -0.14
N ALA A 35 2.64 1.31 -0.36
CA ALA A 35 1.20 1.23 -0.10
C ALA A 35 0.89 1.62 1.37
N THR A 36 -0.12 2.47 1.57
CA THR A 36 -0.54 2.97 2.89
C THR A 36 -0.74 1.87 3.95
N PRO A 37 -1.33 0.69 3.65
CA PRO A 37 -1.42 -0.42 4.61
C PRO A 37 -0.06 -0.85 5.14
N THR A 38 0.93 -1.05 4.25
CA THR A 38 2.31 -1.42 4.62
C THR A 38 2.98 -0.34 5.48
N TYR A 39 2.70 0.94 5.22
CA TYR A 39 3.18 2.03 6.06
C TYR A 39 2.61 1.95 7.49
N TYR A 40 1.33 1.63 7.65
CA TYR A 40 0.72 1.45 8.96
C TYR A 40 1.24 0.21 9.69
N ASP A 41 1.42 -0.91 9.00
CA ASP A 41 2.00 -2.13 9.59
C ASP A 41 3.39 -1.87 10.18
N ASN A 42 4.23 -1.13 9.47
CA ASN A 42 5.55 -0.73 9.97
C ASN A 42 5.47 0.12 11.25
N LEU A 43 4.48 1.02 11.34
CA LEU A 43 4.28 1.83 12.55
C LEU A 43 3.81 0.97 13.73
N VAL A 44 2.92 0.01 13.48
CA VAL A 44 2.45 -0.93 14.51
C VAL A 44 3.60 -1.80 14.99
N ALA A 45 4.37 -2.41 14.08
CA ALA A 45 5.53 -3.23 14.43
C ALA A 45 6.59 -2.44 15.21
N THR A 46 6.86 -1.19 14.80
CA THR A 46 7.80 -0.31 15.51
C THR A 46 7.29 0.03 16.92
N ARG A 47 5.99 0.24 17.08
CA ARG A 47 5.37 0.51 18.39
C ARG A 47 5.38 -0.73 19.30
N ALA A 48 5.11 -1.91 18.76
CA ALA A 48 5.12 -3.16 19.51
C ALA A 48 6.53 -3.56 20.01
N LYS A 49 7.58 -3.07 19.35
CA LYS A 49 8.97 -3.29 19.75
C LYS A 49 9.43 -2.36 20.89
N LYS A 50 8.71 -1.28 21.16
CA LYS A 50 8.98 -0.37 22.28
C LYS A 50 8.40 -0.93 23.58
#